data_AF-A8B4Z5-F1
#
_entry.id   AF-A8B4Z5-F1
#
_cell.length_a   1.000
_cell.length_b   1.000
_cell.length_c   1.000
_cell.angle_alpha   90.00
_cell.angle_beta   90.00
_cell.angle_gamma   90.00
#
_symmetry.space_group_name_H-M   'P 1'
#
loop_
_entity.id
_entity.type
_entity.pdbx_description
1 polymer ?
#
loop_
_entity_poly.entity_id
_entity_poly.type
_entity_poly.pdbx_seq_one_letter_code
_entity_poly.pdbx_strand_id
1 'polypeptide(L)'
;MTSLPSNVKIFAEQPEDGTIAMLKELAKLPFFVNQPIRVMPDCHSGKGTIVGFSAPYDTCIIPSIIGVDIGCGMFVIRLPNKLLEPYEGKISDQSFLKNLDEIVHKEVPAGYYGKHAVPGGPTGFHQDVSEARFKRMLSHLLPCLSKYCPEASGLLSYDDFVAEFEYWHDYLDLRFTFHSLMKCCGTLGSGNHFVELDSAKSGEGYIVVHSGSRGLGGAIASKFISAAEIVTKVLLGIEPAELLVNDTSPFFKLLFNNLQALKKMPTELSAENPGLTLPISAEDKKAFYLKLRDEIQEELKQDASAQALPVKEYKAELTRRINARAVEYLSRCKLVASSYDYLSVFPLGTTEEDIEAYKAILVKNPNVACLYQSLGAEDYLRAMKFCQLFAKLNRLVIAFNIYCSLSGIPVQARGIWDDDFDPGIRAQAIATFMDSLFYTDCIHNYIDLQSKIMRKGSIRANKDDILIIPMNMRDGILVCKGLGNPDWNCTAPHGAGRIMSRIAAKRSIKLETVIEQMKGIYSTCLQQEVIDEAPDAYKPVAHITKHIQGTCTIIDQWKPLWNFKGMDCVFESKKEGNDNMH
;
A
#
# COMPACT_ATOMS: atom_id res chain seq x y z
N MET A 1 7.39 32.98 -17.08
CA MET A 1 7.20 31.79 -16.24
C MET A 1 7.17 32.23 -14.79
N THR A 2 6.06 32.06 -14.08
CA THR A 2 6.02 32.31 -12.62
C THR A 2 6.99 31.36 -11.92
N SER A 3 7.87 31.91 -11.08
CA SER A 3 8.81 31.15 -10.25
C SER A 3 8.06 30.19 -9.31
N LEU A 4 8.69 29.08 -8.93
CA LEU A 4 8.16 28.20 -7.90
C LEU A 4 8.16 28.93 -6.54
N PRO A 5 7.19 28.62 -5.65
CA PRO A 5 7.24 29.08 -4.26
C PRO A 5 8.54 28.68 -3.56
N SER A 6 9.03 29.51 -2.64
CA SER A 6 10.32 29.33 -1.97
C SER A 6 10.39 28.08 -1.08
N ASN A 7 9.24 27.58 -0.62
CA ASN A 7 9.12 26.36 0.17
C ASN A 7 9.21 25.07 -0.68
N VAL A 8 9.22 25.18 -2.02
CA VAL A 8 9.31 24.06 -2.96
C VAL A 8 10.74 23.91 -3.47
N LYS A 9 11.33 22.71 -3.31
CA LYS A 9 12.59 22.34 -3.97
C LYS A 9 12.39 21.11 -4.86
N ILE A 10 12.83 21.21 -6.11
CA ILE A 10 12.85 20.09 -7.07
C ILE A 10 14.30 19.67 -7.28
N PHE A 11 14.58 18.39 -7.09
CA PHE A 11 15.91 17.80 -7.29
C PHE A 11 16.05 17.06 -8.62
N ALA A 12 15.05 17.15 -9.49
CA ALA A 12 15.06 16.60 -10.84
C ALA A 12 15.55 17.62 -11.87
N GLU A 13 16.31 17.17 -12.86
CA GLU A 13 16.60 17.91 -14.09
C GLU A 13 15.39 17.82 -15.03
N GLN A 14 14.89 18.98 -15.49
CA GLN A 14 13.79 19.10 -16.46
C GLN A 14 12.53 18.27 -16.11
N PRO A 15 11.87 18.53 -14.97
CA PRO A 15 10.61 17.87 -14.65
C PRO A 15 9.53 18.20 -15.70
N GLU A 16 8.63 17.26 -15.96
CA GLU A 16 7.52 17.43 -16.90
C GLU A 16 6.67 18.67 -16.56
N ASP A 17 6.20 19.40 -17.58
CA ASP A 17 5.34 20.57 -17.39
C ASP A 17 4.09 20.26 -16.56
N GLY A 18 3.50 19.07 -16.76
CA GLY A 18 2.37 18.59 -15.97
C GLY A 18 2.70 18.42 -14.48
N THR A 19 3.90 17.95 -14.17
CA THR A 19 4.41 17.83 -12.80
C THR A 19 4.61 19.22 -12.17
N ILE A 20 5.21 20.16 -12.91
CA ILE A 20 5.41 21.54 -12.44
C ILE A 20 4.06 22.23 -12.19
N ALA A 21 3.10 22.09 -13.10
CA ALA A 21 1.78 22.70 -12.97
C ALA A 21 1.05 22.18 -11.72
N MET A 22 1.03 20.86 -11.53
CA MET A 22 0.41 20.25 -10.35
C MET A 22 1.11 20.67 -9.05
N LEU A 23 2.44 20.80 -9.06
CA LEU A 23 3.21 21.22 -7.90
C LEU A 23 2.90 22.67 -7.50
N LYS A 24 2.73 23.55 -8.48
CA LYS A 24 2.32 24.95 -8.26
C LYS A 24 0.93 25.05 -7.66
N GLU A 25 0.01 24.17 -8.03
CA GLU A 25 -1.31 24.11 -7.41
C GLU A 25 -1.22 23.56 -5.98
N LEU A 26 -0.49 22.47 -5.80
CA LEU A 26 -0.31 21.83 -4.48
C LEU A 26 0.34 22.78 -3.46
N ALA A 27 1.34 23.55 -3.88
CA ALA A 27 2.06 24.48 -3.01
C ALA A 27 1.22 25.70 -2.57
N LYS A 28 0.09 25.97 -3.23
CA LYS A 28 -0.85 27.04 -2.86
C LYS A 28 -1.88 26.59 -1.83
N LEU A 29 -1.94 25.30 -1.53
CA LEU A 29 -2.89 24.79 -0.57
C LEU A 29 -2.52 25.31 0.83
N PRO A 30 -3.49 25.75 1.65
CA PRO A 30 -3.22 26.41 2.94
C PRO A 30 -2.25 25.63 3.84
N PHE A 31 -2.36 24.30 3.82
CA PHE A 31 -1.54 23.36 4.60
C PHE A 31 -0.13 23.12 4.05
N PHE A 32 0.19 23.55 2.83
CA PHE A 32 1.53 23.42 2.25
C PHE A 32 2.28 24.73 2.10
N VAL A 33 1.63 25.90 2.20
CA VAL A 33 2.26 27.21 2.00
C VAL A 33 3.56 27.38 2.81
N ASN A 34 3.56 26.89 4.06
CA ASN A 34 4.72 26.97 4.96
C ASN A 34 5.50 25.65 5.09
N GLN A 35 5.13 24.61 4.34
CA GLN A 35 5.75 23.31 4.45
C GLN A 35 6.83 23.11 3.40
N PRO A 36 7.99 22.52 3.75
CA PRO A 36 9.04 22.20 2.81
C PRO A 36 8.61 21.06 1.88
N ILE A 37 8.08 21.40 0.71
CA ILE A 37 7.77 20.42 -0.34
C ILE A 37 9.07 20.05 -1.07
N ARG A 38 9.33 18.75 -1.20
CA ARG A 38 10.50 18.18 -1.89
C ARG A 38 10.04 17.22 -2.98
N VAL A 39 10.65 17.37 -4.15
CA VAL A 39 10.38 16.53 -5.32
C VAL A 39 11.67 15.85 -5.75
N MET A 40 11.64 14.52 -5.75
CA MET A 40 12.78 13.64 -5.99
C MET A 40 13.14 13.56 -7.49
N PRO A 41 14.37 13.14 -7.86
CA PRO A 41 14.83 13.08 -9.26
C PRO A 41 13.99 12.18 -10.19
N ASP A 42 13.32 11.17 -9.62
CA ASP A 42 12.44 10.20 -10.29
C ASP A 42 11.01 10.73 -10.50
N CYS A 43 10.76 12.02 -10.21
CA CYS A 43 9.41 12.57 -10.26
C CYS A 43 8.75 12.50 -11.63
N HIS A 44 7.46 12.23 -11.64
CA HIS A 44 6.63 12.21 -12.84
C HIS A 44 5.15 12.37 -12.47
N SER A 45 4.34 12.69 -13.47
CA SER A 45 2.92 12.95 -13.29
C SER A 45 2.17 11.64 -12.95
N GLY A 46 1.56 11.57 -11.76
CA GLY A 46 0.69 10.48 -11.33
C GLY A 46 -0.79 10.82 -11.52
N LYS A 47 -1.68 9.86 -11.24
CA LYS A 47 -3.13 10.09 -11.27
C LYS A 47 -3.53 11.00 -10.11
N GLY A 48 -3.62 12.30 -10.37
CA GLY A 48 -4.05 13.31 -9.38
C GLY A 48 -3.02 13.69 -8.33
N THR A 49 -1.78 13.21 -8.46
CA THR A 49 -0.67 13.46 -7.53
C THR A 49 0.67 13.42 -8.26
N ILE A 50 1.74 13.83 -7.57
CA ILE A 50 3.12 13.78 -8.07
C ILE A 50 3.80 12.56 -7.46
N VAL A 51 4.37 11.69 -8.30
CA VAL A 51 5.26 10.61 -7.85
C VAL A 51 6.64 11.22 -7.60
N GLY A 52 7.38 10.74 -6.60
CA GLY A 52 8.62 11.38 -6.15
C GLY A 52 8.36 12.53 -5.17
N PHE A 53 7.19 12.59 -4.54
CA PHE A 53 6.78 13.68 -3.66
C PHE A 53 7.10 13.39 -2.19
N SER A 54 7.49 14.44 -1.46
CA SER A 54 7.57 14.46 -0.01
C SER A 54 7.23 15.83 0.57
N ALA A 55 6.46 15.84 1.66
CA ALA A 55 6.22 17.04 2.47
C ALA A 55 5.85 16.64 3.89
N PRO A 56 6.14 17.47 4.90
CA PRO A 56 5.52 17.30 6.21
C PRO A 56 4.00 17.45 6.13
N TYR A 57 3.30 16.78 7.05
CA TYR A 57 1.89 17.06 7.33
C TYR A 57 1.75 17.60 8.75
N ASP A 58 0.76 18.47 8.94
CA ASP A 58 0.47 19.05 10.25
C ASP A 58 -1.03 19.01 10.53
N THR A 59 -1.81 19.84 9.84
CA THR A 59 -3.24 20.04 10.11
C THR A 59 -4.17 19.10 9.34
N CYS A 60 -3.70 18.49 8.25
CA CYS A 60 -4.52 17.66 7.39
C CYS A 60 -3.73 16.57 6.69
N ILE A 61 -4.45 15.59 6.15
CA ILE A 61 -3.92 14.46 5.40
C ILE A 61 -4.62 14.38 4.06
N ILE A 62 -3.89 14.05 2.99
CA ILE A 62 -4.43 13.91 1.64
C ILE A 62 -4.30 12.44 1.21
N PRO A 63 -5.31 11.59 1.46
CA PRO A 63 -5.21 10.15 1.19
C PRO A 63 -4.88 9.81 -0.26
N SER A 64 -5.37 10.61 -1.20
CA SER A 64 -5.14 10.48 -2.65
C SER A 64 -3.68 10.70 -3.05
N ILE A 65 -2.91 11.50 -2.30
CA ILE A 65 -1.46 11.64 -2.56
C ILE A 65 -0.76 10.32 -2.30
N ILE A 66 -1.05 9.66 -1.18
CA ILE A 66 -0.50 8.32 -0.88
C ILE A 66 -1.01 7.29 -1.89
N GLY A 67 -2.29 7.42 -2.27
CA GLY A 67 -2.95 6.60 -3.26
C GLY A 67 -3.40 5.24 -2.72
N VAL A 68 -3.85 4.39 -3.63
CA VAL A 68 -4.53 3.12 -3.29
C VAL A 68 -3.58 1.98 -2.92
N ASP A 69 -2.33 2.04 -3.37
CA ASP A 69 -1.33 1.01 -3.09
C ASP A 69 -0.47 1.39 -1.88
N ILE A 70 -1.14 1.45 -0.73
CA ILE A 70 -0.55 1.82 0.56
C ILE A 70 0.51 0.78 0.95
N GLY A 71 1.68 1.23 1.40
CA GLY A 71 2.75 0.33 1.83
C GLY A 71 3.42 -0.44 0.70
N CYS A 72 3.18 -0.07 -0.58
CA CYS A 72 3.99 -0.54 -1.71
C CYS A 72 5.47 -0.32 -1.38
N GLY A 73 6.28 -1.33 -1.64
CA GLY A 73 7.67 -1.35 -1.19
C GLY A 73 8.46 -2.53 -1.72
N MET A 74 9.74 -2.52 -1.38
CA MET A 74 10.72 -3.53 -1.70
C MET A 74 11.05 -4.34 -0.46
N PHE A 75 11.06 -5.67 -0.56
CA PHE A 75 11.64 -6.55 0.44
C PHE A 75 12.76 -7.35 -0.22
N VAL A 76 13.94 -7.31 0.39
CA VAL A 76 15.13 -7.98 -0.14
C VAL A 76 15.53 -9.09 0.81
N ILE A 77 15.91 -10.26 0.27
CA ILE A 77 16.59 -11.31 1.02
C ILE A 77 17.89 -11.70 0.30
N ARG A 78 18.97 -11.90 1.05
CA ARG A 78 20.18 -12.54 0.51
C ARG A 78 19.96 -14.05 0.36
N LEU A 79 20.37 -14.65 -0.74
CA LEU A 79 20.34 -16.10 -0.89
C LEU A 79 21.54 -16.74 -0.16
N PRO A 80 21.32 -17.80 0.65
CA PRO A 80 22.42 -18.56 1.22
C PRO A 80 23.23 -19.28 0.12
N ASN A 81 24.56 -19.24 0.23
CA ASN A 81 25.47 -19.95 -0.68
C ASN A 81 25.17 -21.46 -0.78
N LYS A 82 24.65 -22.05 0.30
CA LYS A 82 24.24 -23.47 0.32
C LYS A 82 23.19 -23.81 -0.74
N LEU A 83 22.30 -22.88 -1.08
CA LEU A 83 21.29 -23.09 -2.13
C LEU A 83 21.92 -23.13 -3.54
N LEU A 84 23.15 -22.62 -3.68
CA LEU A 84 23.89 -22.59 -4.92
C LEU A 84 24.88 -23.77 -5.06
N GLU A 85 25.12 -24.56 -4.01
CA GLU A 85 26.04 -25.71 -4.04
C GLU A 85 25.73 -26.72 -5.17
N PRO A 86 24.46 -27.09 -5.46
CA PRO A 86 24.13 -27.97 -6.58
C PRO A 86 24.47 -27.38 -7.96
N TYR A 87 24.75 -26.08 -8.01
CA TYR A 87 24.98 -25.29 -9.22
C TYR A 87 26.43 -24.75 -9.27
N GLU A 88 27.38 -25.50 -8.72
CA GLU A 88 28.81 -25.12 -8.62
C GLU A 88 29.04 -23.79 -7.88
N GLY A 89 28.10 -23.36 -7.04
CA GLY A 89 28.13 -22.06 -6.36
C GLY A 89 27.86 -20.87 -7.28
N LYS A 90 27.46 -21.08 -8.54
CA LYS A 90 27.26 -20.01 -9.53
C LYS A 90 25.81 -19.56 -9.54
N ILE A 91 25.58 -18.33 -9.11
CA ILE A 91 24.26 -17.70 -9.16
C ILE A 91 23.74 -17.44 -10.59
N SER A 92 24.65 -17.31 -11.56
CA SER A 92 24.29 -17.11 -12.97
C SER A 92 24.08 -18.42 -13.74
N ASP A 93 24.10 -19.57 -13.05
CA ASP A 93 23.89 -20.87 -13.68
C ASP A 93 22.50 -20.97 -14.31
N GLN A 94 22.43 -21.38 -15.57
CA GLN A 94 21.17 -21.38 -16.33
C GLN A 94 20.16 -22.39 -15.79
N SER A 95 20.61 -23.52 -15.22
CA SER A 95 19.70 -24.49 -14.62
C SER A 95 19.14 -23.99 -13.29
N PHE A 96 19.93 -23.21 -12.53
CA PHE A 96 19.44 -22.49 -11.36
C PHE A 96 18.39 -21.43 -11.72
N LEU A 97 18.68 -20.56 -12.70
CA LEU A 97 17.74 -19.51 -13.13
C LEU A 97 16.42 -20.11 -13.65
N LYS A 98 16.50 -21.22 -14.39
CA LYS A 98 15.31 -21.96 -14.85
C LYS A 98 14.52 -22.57 -13.68
N ASN A 99 15.20 -23.19 -12.71
CA ASN A 99 14.55 -23.74 -11.52
C ASN A 99 13.88 -22.64 -10.68
N LEU A 100 14.54 -21.49 -10.52
CA LEU A 100 13.97 -20.32 -9.85
C LEU A 100 12.71 -19.84 -10.58
N ASP A 101 12.75 -19.74 -11.91
CA ASP A 101 11.59 -19.36 -12.73
C ASP A 101 10.40 -20.29 -12.49
N GLU A 102 10.63 -21.61 -12.58
CA GLU A 102 9.60 -22.63 -12.34
C GLU A 102 9.03 -22.53 -10.91
N ILE A 103 9.89 -22.31 -9.91
CA ILE A 103 9.47 -22.11 -8.52
C ILE A 103 8.62 -20.84 -8.38
N VAL A 104 9.06 -19.70 -8.91
CA VAL A 104 8.33 -18.44 -8.72
C VAL A 104 6.99 -18.48 -9.44
N HIS A 105 6.93 -19.01 -10.66
CA HIS A 105 5.67 -19.23 -11.38
C HIS A 105 4.69 -20.13 -10.62
N LYS A 106 5.21 -21.09 -9.84
CA LYS A 106 4.40 -22.02 -9.04
C LYS A 106 3.97 -21.43 -7.70
N GLU A 107 4.85 -20.69 -7.03
CA GLU A 107 4.66 -20.29 -5.62
C GLU A 107 4.19 -18.84 -5.44
N VAL A 108 4.27 -18.00 -6.49
CA VAL A 108 3.95 -16.57 -6.42
C VAL A 108 2.91 -16.20 -7.48
N PRO A 109 1.61 -16.18 -7.11
CA PRO A 109 0.58 -15.76 -8.05
C PRO A 109 0.74 -14.29 -8.45
N ALA A 110 0.47 -14.04 -9.73
CA ALA A 110 0.63 -12.75 -10.39
C ALA A 110 -0.65 -12.37 -11.18
N GLY A 111 -0.86 -11.07 -11.39
CA GLY A 111 -1.98 -10.54 -12.18
C GLY A 111 -3.24 -10.13 -11.40
N TYR A 112 -4.25 -9.67 -12.15
CA TYR A 112 -5.54 -9.21 -11.62
C TYR A 112 -6.50 -10.39 -11.38
N TYR A 113 -7.12 -10.43 -10.19
CA TYR A 113 -8.21 -11.38 -9.90
C TYR A 113 -9.49 -10.97 -10.67
N GLY A 114 -9.68 -11.57 -11.85
CA GLY A 114 -10.91 -11.53 -12.66
C GLY A 114 -11.49 -12.93 -12.87
N LYS A 115 -12.72 -13.02 -13.39
CA LYS A 115 -13.56 -14.25 -13.48
C LYS A 115 -12.99 -15.43 -14.31
N HIS A 116 -11.78 -15.36 -14.84
CA HIS A 116 -11.17 -16.45 -15.60
C HIS A 116 -9.75 -16.72 -15.12
N ALA A 117 -9.42 -18.01 -14.98
CA ALA A 117 -8.12 -18.49 -14.53
C ALA A 117 -7.03 -18.03 -15.51
N VAL A 118 -6.12 -17.23 -15.00
CA VAL A 118 -4.93 -16.72 -15.69
C VAL A 118 -3.85 -17.82 -15.74
N PRO A 119 -3.03 -17.95 -16.79
CA PRO A 119 -1.73 -18.62 -16.68
C PRO A 119 -0.85 -17.81 -15.72
N GLY A 120 -0.63 -18.29 -14.49
CA GLY A 120 -0.13 -17.48 -13.37
C GLY A 120 -1.22 -16.94 -12.42
N GLY A 121 -2.49 -17.28 -12.69
CA GLY A 121 -3.57 -17.28 -11.70
C GLY A 121 -3.25 -18.24 -10.56
N PRO A 122 -4.01 -18.24 -9.45
CA PRO A 122 -3.62 -18.91 -8.21
C PRO A 122 -3.09 -20.32 -8.52
N THR A 123 -1.80 -20.56 -8.34
CA THR A 123 -1.20 -21.89 -8.49
C THR A 123 -1.14 -22.48 -7.09
N GLY A 124 -1.99 -23.49 -6.85
CA GLY A 124 -2.04 -24.32 -5.64
C GLY A 124 -2.36 -23.58 -4.33
N PHE A 125 -1.44 -22.74 -3.82
CA PHE A 125 -1.46 -22.19 -2.46
C PHE A 125 -2.79 -21.45 -2.29
N HIS A 126 -3.17 -20.59 -3.24
CA HIS A 126 -4.41 -19.80 -3.23
C HIS A 126 -5.65 -20.45 -3.84
N GLN A 127 -5.55 -21.64 -4.42
CA GLN A 127 -6.74 -22.41 -4.82
C GLN A 127 -7.34 -23.14 -3.61
N ASP A 128 -6.47 -23.58 -2.67
CA ASP A 128 -6.83 -24.47 -1.55
C ASP A 128 -6.38 -23.95 -0.16
N VAL A 129 -6.17 -22.63 0.06
CA VAL A 129 -5.92 -22.13 1.42
C VAL A 129 -7.18 -22.31 2.28
N SER A 130 -7.17 -23.31 3.16
CA SER A 130 -8.14 -23.39 4.26
C SER A 130 -7.85 -22.31 5.31
N GLU A 131 -8.87 -21.86 6.03
CA GLU A 131 -8.69 -20.91 7.13
C GLU A 131 -7.72 -21.43 8.20
N ALA A 132 -7.73 -22.76 8.45
CA ALA A 132 -6.80 -23.40 9.38
C ALA A 132 -5.34 -23.28 8.92
N ARG A 133 -5.08 -23.51 7.62
CA ARG A 133 -3.76 -23.35 7.01
C ARG A 133 -3.30 -21.90 7.05
N PHE A 134 -4.19 -20.95 6.72
CA PHE A 134 -3.90 -19.52 6.79
C PHE A 134 -3.56 -19.08 8.22
N LYS A 135 -4.37 -19.51 9.20
CA LYS A 135 -4.13 -19.26 10.62
C LYS A 135 -2.77 -19.79 11.05
N ARG A 136 -2.40 -20.99 10.63
CA ARG A 136 -1.10 -21.60 10.96
C ARG A 136 0.05 -20.75 10.39
N MET A 137 -0.01 -20.38 9.12
CA MET A 137 0.99 -19.50 8.50
C MET A 137 1.13 -18.17 9.24
N LEU A 138 0.03 -17.46 9.47
CA LEU A 138 0.07 -16.16 10.13
C LEU A 138 0.57 -16.24 11.57
N SER A 139 0.18 -17.28 12.32
CA SER A 139 0.63 -17.49 13.70
C SER A 139 2.15 -17.65 13.80
N HIS A 140 2.81 -18.08 12.72
CA HIS A 140 4.27 -18.21 12.65
C HIS A 140 4.96 -16.99 12.03
N LEU A 141 4.38 -16.40 10.97
CA LEU A 141 5.04 -15.31 10.22
C LEU A 141 4.75 -13.91 10.76
N LEU A 142 3.59 -13.64 11.36
CA LEU A 142 3.31 -12.32 11.94
C LEU A 142 4.33 -11.94 13.04
N PRO A 143 4.69 -12.81 14.00
CA PRO A 143 5.69 -12.49 15.01
C PRO A 143 7.06 -12.12 14.41
N CYS A 144 7.40 -12.67 13.24
CA CYS A 144 8.66 -12.39 12.54
C CYS A 144 8.77 -10.93 12.09
N LEU A 145 7.64 -10.24 11.89
CA LEU A 145 7.61 -8.82 11.51
C LEU A 145 8.10 -7.89 12.62
N SER A 146 8.10 -8.33 13.89
CA SER A 146 8.60 -7.54 15.03
C SER A 146 10.03 -7.02 14.81
N LYS A 147 10.85 -7.77 14.06
CA LYS A 147 12.24 -7.41 13.80
C LYS A 147 12.42 -6.20 12.87
N TYR A 148 11.42 -5.85 12.06
CA TYR A 148 11.54 -4.78 11.06
C TYR A 148 10.25 -3.99 10.80
N CYS A 149 9.25 -4.21 11.64
CA CYS A 149 8.03 -3.42 11.77
C CYS A 149 7.67 -3.30 13.25
N PRO A 150 8.56 -2.71 14.09
CA PRO A 150 8.32 -2.58 15.53
C PRO A 150 7.03 -1.80 15.85
N GLU A 151 6.62 -0.89 14.96
CA GLU A 151 5.37 -0.13 15.05
C GLU A 151 4.10 -0.99 15.00
N ALA A 152 4.20 -2.25 14.60
CA ALA A 152 3.09 -3.20 14.52
C ALA A 152 2.99 -4.15 15.73
N SER A 153 3.78 -3.96 16.80
CA SER A 153 3.90 -4.88 17.94
C SER A 153 2.56 -5.37 18.53
N GLY A 154 1.52 -4.52 18.55
CA GLY A 154 0.17 -4.87 19.04
C GLY A 154 -0.73 -5.63 18.05
N LEU A 155 -0.22 -5.99 16.87
CA LEU A 155 -0.97 -6.67 15.79
C LEU A 155 -0.24 -7.91 15.26
N LEU A 156 0.75 -8.43 16.01
CA LEU A 156 1.62 -9.53 15.57
C LEU A 156 1.10 -10.92 15.97
N SER A 157 -0.05 -11.01 16.62
CA SER A 157 -0.77 -12.27 16.81
C SER A 157 -1.83 -12.45 15.72
N TYR A 158 -2.18 -13.70 15.42
CA TYR A 158 -3.26 -13.99 14.47
C TYR A 158 -4.58 -13.36 14.90
N ASP A 159 -4.96 -13.52 16.17
CA ASP A 159 -6.25 -13.07 16.68
C ASP A 159 -6.34 -11.52 16.67
N ASP A 160 -5.26 -10.82 17.02
CA ASP A 160 -5.22 -9.34 16.95
C ASP A 160 -5.29 -8.84 15.51
N PHE A 161 -4.57 -9.50 14.60
CA PHE A 161 -4.58 -9.15 13.17
C PHE A 161 -5.97 -9.34 12.56
N VAL A 162 -6.65 -10.44 12.88
CA VAL A 162 -8.02 -10.71 12.42
C VAL A 162 -9.01 -9.73 13.04
N ALA A 163 -8.91 -9.46 14.34
CA ALA A 163 -9.78 -8.48 15.01
C ALA A 163 -9.61 -7.07 14.42
N GLU A 164 -8.39 -6.68 14.05
CA GLU A 164 -8.12 -5.42 13.37
C GLU A 164 -8.73 -5.40 11.95
N PHE A 165 -8.60 -6.49 11.20
CA PHE A 165 -9.26 -6.63 9.90
C PHE A 165 -10.79 -6.51 10.00
N GLU A 166 -11.40 -7.27 10.91
CA GLU A 166 -12.85 -7.29 11.12
C GLU A 166 -13.37 -5.91 11.54
N TYR A 167 -12.63 -5.22 12.41
CA TYR A 167 -12.94 -3.84 12.77
C TYR A 167 -13.00 -2.94 11.52
N TRP A 168 -11.99 -2.95 10.65
CA TRP A 168 -11.98 -2.11 9.45
C TRP A 168 -13.04 -2.53 8.44
N HIS A 169 -13.29 -3.84 8.32
CA HIS A 169 -14.35 -4.39 7.47
C HIS A 169 -15.71 -3.82 7.86
N ASP A 170 -16.06 -3.90 9.14
CA ASP A 170 -17.38 -3.48 9.63
C ASP A 170 -17.49 -1.94 9.72
N TYR A 171 -16.42 -1.28 10.19
CA TYR A 171 -16.41 0.17 10.39
C TYR A 171 -16.51 0.97 9.09
N LEU A 172 -15.93 0.45 7.99
CA LEU A 172 -15.97 1.07 6.66
C LEU A 172 -17.00 0.43 5.72
N ASP A 173 -17.69 -0.62 6.15
CA ASP A 173 -18.57 -1.46 5.32
C ASP A 173 -17.87 -1.90 4.02
N LEU A 174 -16.78 -2.66 4.18
CA LEU A 174 -15.96 -3.10 3.06
C LEU A 174 -16.61 -4.27 2.31
N ARG A 175 -16.65 -4.18 0.97
CA ARG A 175 -16.93 -5.35 0.13
C ARG A 175 -15.78 -6.37 0.11
N PHE A 176 -14.59 -5.95 0.56
CA PHE A 176 -13.39 -6.78 0.60
C PHE A 176 -13.45 -7.71 1.82
N THR A 177 -13.64 -9.01 1.58
CA THR A 177 -13.90 -10.00 2.63
C THR A 177 -12.62 -10.61 3.20
N PHE A 178 -12.71 -11.32 4.32
CA PHE A 178 -11.59 -12.11 4.85
C PHE A 178 -11.08 -13.15 3.83
N HIS A 179 -11.98 -13.74 3.04
CA HIS A 179 -11.59 -14.61 1.93
C HIS A 179 -10.77 -13.87 0.86
N SER A 180 -11.14 -12.62 0.56
CA SER A 180 -10.36 -11.76 -0.33
C SER A 180 -8.96 -11.48 0.24
N LEU A 181 -8.86 -11.27 1.56
CA LEU A 181 -7.59 -11.09 2.27
C LEU A 181 -6.69 -12.32 2.14
N MET A 182 -7.23 -13.51 2.44
CA MET A 182 -6.51 -14.79 2.31
C MET A 182 -6.01 -15.03 0.89
N LYS A 183 -6.82 -14.68 -0.12
CA LYS A 183 -6.43 -14.80 -1.53
C LYS A 183 -5.39 -13.78 -1.98
N CYS A 184 -5.30 -12.62 -1.33
CA CYS A 184 -4.35 -11.58 -1.70
C CYS A 184 -2.98 -11.73 -1.00
N CYS A 185 -2.94 -12.31 0.19
CA CYS A 185 -1.70 -12.49 0.95
C CYS A 185 -0.73 -13.41 0.17
N GLY A 186 0.57 -13.10 0.07
CA GLY A 186 1.50 -13.90 -0.73
C GLY A 186 1.39 -13.71 -2.24
N THR A 187 0.71 -12.67 -2.74
CA THR A 187 0.55 -12.42 -4.18
C THR A 187 1.33 -11.21 -4.66
N LEU A 188 1.89 -11.30 -5.87
CA LEU A 188 2.69 -10.22 -6.44
C LEU A 188 1.81 -9.06 -6.91
N GLY A 189 0.80 -9.39 -7.71
CA GLY A 189 -0.04 -8.41 -8.42
C GLY A 189 0.38 -8.12 -9.83
N SER A 190 0.10 -6.90 -10.28
CA SER A 190 0.39 -6.41 -11.63
C SER A 190 0.95 -4.99 -11.62
N GLY A 191 1.25 -4.46 -12.81
CA GLY A 191 1.89 -3.16 -12.98
C GLY A 191 3.39 -3.23 -12.71
N ASN A 192 3.91 -2.33 -11.89
CA ASN A 192 5.35 -2.26 -11.62
C ASN A 192 5.82 -3.29 -10.57
N HIS A 193 4.97 -4.21 -10.12
CA HIS A 193 5.34 -5.26 -9.16
C HIS A 193 6.12 -6.38 -9.83
N PHE A 194 7.18 -6.86 -9.17
CA PHE A 194 8.10 -7.86 -9.70
C PHE A 194 8.78 -8.69 -8.61
N VAL A 195 9.31 -9.84 -9.02
CA VAL A 195 10.35 -10.56 -8.29
C VAL A 195 11.59 -10.56 -9.18
N GLU A 196 12.75 -10.24 -8.63
CA GLU A 196 14.02 -10.18 -9.36
C GLU A 196 15.08 -10.95 -8.58
N LEU A 197 16.00 -11.60 -9.30
CA LEU A 197 17.24 -12.12 -8.76
C LEU A 197 18.38 -11.24 -9.23
N ASP A 198 19.01 -10.61 -8.26
CA ASP A 198 20.05 -9.62 -8.45
C ASP A 198 21.39 -10.14 -7.92
N SER A 199 22.46 -9.83 -8.65
CA SER A 199 23.83 -10.16 -8.27
C SER A 199 24.58 -8.90 -7.85
N ALA A 200 25.16 -8.93 -6.65
CA ALA A 200 26.06 -7.90 -6.17
C ALA A 200 27.44 -7.98 -6.84
N LYS A 201 28.24 -6.93 -6.69
CA LYS A 201 29.64 -6.95 -7.16
C LYS A 201 30.49 -8.01 -6.45
N SER A 202 30.10 -8.38 -5.23
CA SER A 202 30.71 -9.49 -4.48
C SER A 202 30.41 -10.88 -5.07
N GLY A 203 29.43 -10.97 -5.98
CA GLY A 203 28.89 -12.23 -6.50
C GLY A 203 27.79 -12.83 -5.62
N GLU A 204 27.43 -12.17 -4.51
CA GLU A 204 26.29 -12.57 -3.68
C GLU A 204 24.95 -12.32 -4.39
N GLY A 205 24.00 -13.20 -4.13
CA GLY A 205 22.65 -13.13 -4.69
C GLY A 205 21.60 -12.56 -3.78
N TYR A 206 20.67 -11.83 -4.38
CA TYR A 206 19.57 -11.19 -3.67
C TYR A 206 18.26 -11.45 -4.41
N ILE A 207 17.28 -12.01 -3.72
CA ILE A 207 15.90 -12.03 -4.20
C ILE A 207 15.25 -10.74 -3.74
N VAL A 208 14.66 -10.03 -4.69
CA VAL A 208 14.02 -8.75 -4.47
C VAL A 208 12.54 -8.85 -4.83
N VAL A 209 11.68 -8.54 -3.87
CA VAL A 209 10.22 -8.60 -4.01
C VAL A 209 9.65 -7.20 -3.95
N HIS A 210 9.07 -6.73 -5.07
CA HIS A 210 8.31 -5.49 -5.14
C HIS A 210 6.80 -5.80 -5.12
N SER A 211 6.14 -5.52 -4.00
CA SER A 211 4.69 -5.61 -3.88
C SER A 211 4.14 -4.68 -2.79
N GLY A 212 2.81 -4.58 -2.70
CA GLY A 212 2.11 -3.68 -1.78
C GLY A 212 0.96 -4.36 -1.04
N SER A 213 -0.02 -3.56 -0.60
CA SER A 213 -1.17 -4.01 0.21
C SER A 213 -2.31 -4.64 -0.62
N ARG A 214 -2.09 -4.82 -1.92
CA ARG A 214 -3.01 -5.52 -2.83
C ARG A 214 -4.42 -4.91 -2.77
N GLY A 215 -5.46 -5.76 -2.87
CA GLY A 215 -6.85 -5.32 -2.81
C GLY A 215 -7.27 -4.68 -1.48
N LEU A 216 -6.61 -5.02 -0.36
CA LEU A 216 -6.92 -4.45 0.96
C LEU A 216 -6.66 -2.95 0.98
N GLY A 217 -5.47 -2.53 0.54
CA GLY A 217 -5.10 -1.12 0.46
C GLY A 217 -6.06 -0.34 -0.42
N GLY A 218 -6.39 -0.89 -1.60
CA GLY A 218 -7.35 -0.27 -2.51
C GLY A 218 -8.75 -0.12 -1.93
N ALA A 219 -9.25 -1.14 -1.23
CA ALA A 219 -10.57 -1.11 -0.60
C ALA A 219 -10.65 -0.04 0.51
N ILE A 220 -9.64 0.01 1.38
CA ILE A 220 -9.57 0.98 2.49
C ILE A 220 -9.32 2.40 1.96
N ALA A 221 -8.30 2.59 1.13
CA ALA A 221 -7.94 3.91 0.61
C ALA A 221 -9.09 4.57 -0.15
N SER A 222 -9.86 3.80 -0.92
CA SER A 222 -10.99 4.35 -1.69
C SER A 222 -12.07 4.95 -0.80
N LYS A 223 -12.37 4.33 0.37
CA LYS A 223 -13.32 4.86 1.34
C LYS A 223 -12.83 6.19 1.93
N PHE A 224 -11.55 6.26 2.32
CA PHE A 224 -10.97 7.47 2.88
C PHE A 224 -10.78 8.60 1.85
N ILE A 225 -10.45 8.29 0.60
CA ILE A 225 -10.39 9.28 -0.50
C ILE A 225 -11.79 9.88 -0.74
N SER A 226 -12.82 9.05 -0.79
CA SER A 226 -14.20 9.52 -0.94
C SER A 226 -14.64 10.38 0.24
N ALA A 227 -14.30 9.98 1.47
CA ALA A 227 -14.58 10.78 2.66
C ALA A 227 -13.84 12.12 2.63
N ALA A 228 -12.56 12.15 2.24
CA ALA A 228 -11.77 13.37 2.12
C ALA A 228 -12.43 14.37 1.17
N GLU A 229 -12.88 13.89 0.00
CA GLU A 229 -13.55 14.71 -1.00
C GLU A 229 -14.82 15.35 -0.44
N ILE A 230 -15.69 14.56 0.19
CA ILE A 230 -16.96 15.07 0.74
C ILE A 230 -16.69 16.01 1.91
N VAL A 231 -15.86 15.61 2.89
CA VAL A 231 -15.51 16.41 4.07
C VAL A 231 -14.94 17.77 3.66
N THR A 232 -13.99 17.79 2.72
CA THR A 232 -13.40 19.04 2.24
C THR A 232 -14.43 19.93 1.55
N LYS A 233 -15.26 19.38 0.65
CA LYS A 233 -16.31 20.15 -0.02
C LYS A 233 -17.32 20.73 0.97
N VAL A 234 -17.67 19.99 2.01
CA VAL A 234 -18.58 20.47 3.08
C VAL A 234 -17.96 21.60 3.88
N LEU A 235 -16.70 21.46 4.30
CA LEU A 235 -15.98 22.50 5.05
C LEU A 235 -15.79 23.77 4.24
N LEU A 236 -15.60 23.66 2.93
CA LEU A 236 -15.50 24.79 2.02
C LEU A 236 -16.87 25.35 1.60
N GLY A 237 -17.98 24.79 2.07
CA GLY A 237 -19.33 25.24 1.71
C GLY A 237 -19.71 25.01 0.24
N ILE A 238 -19.04 24.07 -0.44
CA ILE A 238 -19.32 23.69 -1.84
C ILE A 238 -20.49 22.71 -1.89
N GLU A 239 -20.54 21.75 -0.95
CA GLU A 239 -21.56 20.69 -0.92
C GLU A 239 -22.20 20.58 0.48
N PRO A 240 -23.43 20.04 0.57
CA PRO A 240 -24.10 19.77 1.82
C PRO A 240 -23.53 18.53 2.53
N ALA A 241 -23.64 18.48 3.87
CA ALA A 241 -23.09 17.39 4.69
C ALA A 241 -23.83 16.07 4.46
N GLU A 242 -25.09 16.16 4.01
CA GLU A 242 -26.03 15.09 3.74
C GLU A 242 -25.49 14.07 2.73
N LEU A 243 -24.52 14.44 1.87
CA LEU A 243 -23.83 13.51 0.97
C LEU A 243 -23.12 12.37 1.71
N LEU A 244 -22.68 12.58 2.95
CA LEU A 244 -22.05 11.53 3.77
C LEU A 244 -23.05 10.43 4.15
N VAL A 245 -24.35 10.73 4.21
CA VAL A 245 -25.38 9.75 4.61
C VAL A 245 -25.66 8.73 3.50
N ASN A 246 -25.21 8.99 2.27
CA ASN A 246 -25.30 8.04 1.16
C ASN A 246 -24.50 6.75 1.40
N ASP A 247 -23.41 6.83 2.15
CA ASP A 247 -22.67 5.67 2.64
C ASP A 247 -23.15 5.35 4.06
N THR A 248 -23.75 4.17 4.23
CA THR A 248 -24.38 3.80 5.51
C THR A 248 -23.40 3.19 6.51
N SER A 249 -22.11 3.14 6.19
CA SER A 249 -21.07 2.66 7.09
C SER A 249 -20.98 3.49 8.37
N PRO A 250 -20.56 2.88 9.48
CA PRO A 250 -20.39 3.60 10.74
C PRO A 250 -19.45 4.80 10.64
N PHE A 251 -18.37 4.69 9.87
CA PHE A 251 -17.40 5.78 9.65
C PHE A 251 -18.06 7.03 9.04
N PHE A 252 -18.79 6.90 7.94
CA PHE A 252 -19.41 8.04 7.26
C PHE A 252 -20.51 8.70 8.11
N LYS A 253 -21.27 7.90 8.87
CA LYS A 253 -22.23 8.41 9.86
C LYS A 253 -21.55 9.20 10.97
N LEU A 254 -20.43 8.72 11.49
CA LEU A 254 -19.66 9.43 12.50
C LEU A 254 -19.12 10.76 11.94
N LEU A 255 -18.59 10.76 10.71
CA LEU A 255 -18.16 11.99 10.03
C LEU A 255 -19.30 13.00 9.89
N PHE A 256 -20.49 12.54 9.47
CA PHE A 256 -21.67 13.40 9.36
C PHE A 256 -22.02 14.03 10.72
N ASN A 257 -22.06 13.23 11.78
CA ASN A 257 -22.36 13.73 13.13
C ASN A 257 -21.31 14.73 13.62
N ASN A 258 -20.02 14.45 13.39
CA ASN A 258 -18.94 15.38 13.74
C ASN A 258 -19.05 16.70 12.95
N LEU A 259 -19.45 16.66 11.67
CA LEU A 259 -19.68 17.87 10.88
C LEU A 259 -20.94 18.65 11.28
N GLN A 260 -22.04 17.97 11.61
CA GLN A 260 -23.24 18.62 12.12
C GLN A 260 -23.00 19.26 13.49
N ALA A 261 -22.19 18.59 14.31
CA ALA A 261 -21.71 19.12 15.57
C ALA A 261 -20.89 20.40 15.38
N LEU A 262 -19.98 20.43 14.39
CA LEU A 262 -19.20 21.62 14.04
C LEU A 262 -20.07 22.81 13.63
N LYS A 263 -21.18 22.60 12.90
CA LYS A 263 -22.07 23.68 12.43
C LYS A 263 -22.82 24.41 13.55
N LYS A 264 -22.92 23.86 14.78
CA LYS A 264 -23.80 24.40 15.83
C LYS A 264 -23.23 25.58 16.66
N MET A 265 -21.90 25.78 16.73
CA MET A 265 -21.22 26.92 17.41
C MET A 265 -21.59 27.22 18.90
N PRO A 266 -20.79 28.01 19.67
CA PRO A 266 -20.29 27.58 20.98
C PRO A 266 -20.99 28.19 22.22
N THR A 267 -22.19 28.75 22.10
CA THR A 267 -22.90 29.34 23.26
C THR A 267 -23.76 28.35 24.04
N GLU A 268 -24.00 27.14 23.52
CA GLU A 268 -24.93 26.17 24.14
C GLU A 268 -24.28 24.86 24.59
N LEU A 269 -22.98 24.68 24.38
CA LEU A 269 -22.29 23.45 24.76
C LEU A 269 -21.67 23.60 26.15
N SER A 270 -22.52 23.53 27.18
CA SER A 270 -22.04 23.42 28.56
C SER A 270 -21.37 22.06 28.77
N ALA A 271 -20.19 22.08 29.40
CA ALA A 271 -19.39 20.90 29.71
C ALA A 271 -19.96 20.03 30.85
N GLU A 272 -21.28 20.02 31.04
CA GLU A 272 -21.91 19.40 32.21
C GLU A 272 -22.94 18.33 31.81
N ASN A 273 -22.47 17.10 31.55
CA ASN A 273 -23.08 15.86 32.08
C ASN A 273 -22.29 14.58 31.67
N PRO A 274 -22.12 13.58 32.55
CA PRO A 274 -21.41 12.31 32.27
C PRO A 274 -22.13 11.33 31.31
N GLY A 275 -23.19 11.73 30.62
CA GLY A 275 -24.01 10.83 29.81
C GLY A 275 -23.62 10.86 28.33
N LEU A 276 -22.70 9.98 27.91
CA LEU A 276 -22.27 9.71 26.52
C LEU A 276 -21.64 10.87 25.74
N THR A 277 -20.34 10.76 25.43
CA THR A 277 -19.59 11.70 24.58
C THR A 277 -19.29 11.09 23.21
N LEU A 278 -19.24 11.92 22.15
CA LEU A 278 -18.81 11.44 20.83
C LEU A 278 -17.37 10.89 20.91
N PRO A 279 -17.10 9.68 20.37
CA PRO A 279 -15.75 9.13 20.37
C PRO A 279 -14.88 9.91 19.37
N ILE A 280 -13.78 10.49 19.87
CA ILE A 280 -12.93 11.40 19.09
C ILE A 280 -11.66 10.68 18.60
N SER A 281 -11.03 9.88 19.45
CA SER A 281 -9.81 9.13 19.07
C SER A 281 -10.13 7.86 18.28
N ALA A 282 -9.18 7.40 17.46
CA ALA A 282 -9.32 6.15 16.71
C ALA A 282 -9.40 4.93 17.65
N GLU A 283 -8.73 4.99 18.80
CA GLU A 283 -8.69 3.97 19.84
C GLU A 283 -10.05 3.85 20.57
N ASP A 284 -10.64 4.98 20.96
CA ASP A 284 -11.97 4.99 21.61
C ASP A 284 -13.04 4.45 20.66
N LYS A 285 -12.97 4.84 19.38
CA LYS A 285 -13.85 4.29 18.34
C LYS A 285 -13.67 2.78 18.22
N LYS A 286 -12.42 2.29 18.11
CA LYS A 286 -12.13 0.84 18.05
C LYS A 286 -12.75 0.09 19.23
N ALA A 287 -12.48 0.55 20.45
CA ALA A 287 -12.98 -0.09 21.66
C ALA A 287 -14.50 -0.13 21.69
N PHE A 288 -15.17 0.96 21.30
CA PHE A 288 -16.61 1.03 21.18
C PHE A 288 -17.18 0.02 20.18
N TYR A 289 -16.64 -0.03 18.96
CA TYR A 289 -17.15 -0.93 17.91
C TYR A 289 -16.88 -2.40 18.21
N LEU A 290 -15.72 -2.74 18.77
CA LEU A 290 -15.42 -4.12 19.16
C LEU A 290 -16.38 -4.61 20.25
N LYS A 291 -16.61 -3.78 21.29
CA LYS A 291 -17.60 -4.10 22.32
C LYS A 291 -19.00 -4.31 21.73
N LEU A 292 -19.43 -3.42 20.84
CA LEU A 292 -20.75 -3.51 20.21
C LEU A 292 -20.89 -4.76 19.34
N ARG A 293 -19.84 -5.10 18.58
CA ARG A 293 -19.79 -6.32 17.78
C ARG A 293 -19.93 -7.55 18.65
N ASP A 294 -19.16 -7.65 19.73
CA ASP A 294 -19.16 -8.82 20.61
C ASP A 294 -20.53 -8.99 21.29
N GLU A 295 -21.16 -7.90 21.75
CA GLU A 295 -22.54 -7.91 22.28
C GLU A 295 -23.55 -8.45 21.25
N ILE A 296 -23.52 -7.95 20.02
CA ILE A 296 -24.46 -8.35 18.97
C ILE A 296 -24.19 -9.78 18.48
N GLN A 297 -22.94 -10.23 18.46
CA GLN A 297 -22.61 -11.62 18.17
C GLN A 297 -23.23 -12.56 19.21
N GLU A 298 -23.17 -12.22 20.50
CA GLU A 298 -23.84 -13.00 21.54
C GLU A 298 -25.37 -12.99 21.40
N GLU A 299 -25.97 -11.84 21.07
CA GLU A 299 -27.41 -11.77 20.77
C GLU A 299 -27.79 -12.67 19.57
N LEU A 300 -27.00 -12.65 18.50
CA LEU A 300 -27.24 -13.46 17.31
C LEU A 300 -27.00 -14.95 17.55
N LYS A 301 -26.13 -15.34 18.49
CA LYS A 301 -25.98 -16.75 18.93
C LYS A 301 -27.25 -17.28 19.58
N GLN A 302 -28.03 -16.41 20.22
CA GLN A 302 -29.28 -16.76 20.87
C GLN A 302 -30.49 -16.70 19.92
N ASP A 303 -30.35 -16.02 18.77
CA ASP A 303 -31.39 -15.91 17.75
C ASP A 303 -31.36 -17.11 16.79
N ALA A 304 -32.24 -18.08 17.04
CA ALA A 304 -32.35 -19.29 16.22
C ALA A 304 -32.63 -19.02 14.73
N SER A 305 -33.30 -17.90 14.41
CA SER A 305 -33.58 -17.51 13.02
C SER A 305 -32.33 -16.99 12.33
N ALA A 306 -31.49 -16.24 13.05
CA ALA A 306 -30.21 -15.79 12.55
C ALA A 306 -29.20 -16.95 12.43
N GLN A 307 -29.17 -17.89 13.37
CA GLN A 307 -28.31 -19.07 13.32
C GLN A 307 -28.60 -19.99 12.13
N ALA A 308 -29.83 -19.95 11.59
CA ALA A 308 -30.20 -20.69 10.40
C ALA A 308 -29.77 -20.01 9.08
N LEU A 309 -29.29 -18.76 9.13
CA LEU A 309 -28.87 -18.03 7.94
C LEU A 309 -27.58 -18.63 7.35
N PRO A 310 -27.45 -18.67 6.01
CA PRO A 310 -26.16 -18.88 5.37
C PRO A 310 -25.12 -17.87 5.87
N VAL A 311 -23.85 -18.28 5.95
CA VAL A 311 -22.74 -17.45 6.50
C VAL A 311 -22.72 -16.02 5.95
N LYS A 312 -23.01 -15.85 4.66
CA LYS A 312 -23.06 -14.53 4.00
C LYS A 312 -24.19 -13.65 4.54
N GLU A 313 -25.37 -14.22 4.71
CA GLU A 313 -26.56 -13.53 5.22
C GLU A 313 -26.43 -13.26 6.71
N TYR A 314 -25.85 -14.20 7.48
CA TYR A 314 -25.51 -13.99 8.88
C TYR A 314 -24.56 -12.79 9.07
N LYS A 315 -23.50 -12.68 8.28
CA LYS A 315 -22.57 -11.54 8.33
C LYS A 315 -23.24 -10.22 7.92
N ALA A 316 -24.10 -10.25 6.91
CA ALA A 316 -24.86 -9.07 6.51
C ALA A 316 -25.80 -8.62 7.63
N GLU A 317 -26.44 -9.56 8.32
CA GLU A 317 -27.32 -9.30 9.46
C GLU A 317 -26.54 -8.76 10.68
N LEU A 318 -25.39 -9.33 11.00
CA LEU A 318 -24.47 -8.80 12.03
C LEU A 318 -24.08 -7.35 11.74
N THR A 319 -23.61 -7.08 10.53
CA THR A 319 -23.22 -5.72 10.09
C THR A 319 -24.41 -4.76 10.20
N ARG A 320 -25.60 -5.18 9.77
CA ARG A 320 -26.84 -4.39 9.87
C ARG A 320 -27.17 -4.03 11.31
N ARG A 321 -27.08 -4.97 12.24
CA ARG A 321 -27.36 -4.73 13.67
C ARG A 321 -26.31 -3.83 14.32
N ILE A 322 -25.02 -4.03 14.01
CA ILE A 322 -23.93 -3.14 14.46
C ILE A 322 -24.21 -1.72 13.98
N ASN A 323 -24.52 -1.56 12.70
CA ASN A 323 -24.82 -0.26 12.11
C ASN A 323 -26.05 0.40 12.75
N ALA A 324 -27.10 -0.36 13.06
CA ALA A 324 -28.29 0.17 13.71
C ALA A 324 -28.00 0.66 15.14
N ARG A 325 -27.26 -0.12 15.92
CA ARG A 325 -26.98 0.23 17.32
C ARG A 325 -25.89 1.27 17.48
N ALA A 326 -24.92 1.31 16.56
CA ALA A 326 -23.99 2.43 16.45
C ALA A 326 -24.71 3.75 16.12
N VAL A 327 -25.72 3.72 15.24
CA VAL A 327 -26.58 4.89 14.96
C VAL A 327 -27.32 5.35 16.21
N GLU A 328 -27.94 4.41 16.94
CA GLU A 328 -28.64 4.72 18.18
C GLU A 328 -27.70 5.39 19.21
N TYR A 329 -26.52 4.80 19.43
CA TYR A 329 -25.51 5.34 20.35
C TYR A 329 -25.07 6.74 19.95
N LEU A 330 -24.68 6.94 18.69
CA LEU A 330 -24.17 8.23 18.21
C LEU A 330 -25.24 9.33 18.24
N SER A 331 -26.52 8.99 18.01
CA SER A 331 -27.62 9.94 18.10
C SER A 331 -27.85 10.49 19.51
N ARG A 332 -27.39 9.77 20.54
CA ARG A 332 -27.50 10.11 21.95
C ARG A 332 -26.26 10.79 22.52
N CYS A 333 -25.16 10.82 21.76
CA CYS A 333 -23.91 11.41 22.23
C CYS A 333 -24.01 12.93 22.30
N LYS A 334 -23.50 13.51 23.40
CA LYS A 334 -23.32 14.95 23.56
C LYS A 334 -21.92 15.37 23.10
N LEU A 335 -21.85 16.57 22.56
CA LEU A 335 -20.62 17.26 22.21
C LEU A 335 -19.87 17.68 23.47
N VAL A 336 -18.54 17.53 23.46
CA VAL A 336 -17.66 18.15 24.46
C VAL A 336 -17.05 19.39 23.80
N ALA A 337 -17.44 20.58 24.26
CA ALA A 337 -17.04 21.86 23.66
C ALA A 337 -15.53 22.12 23.71
N SER A 338 -14.81 21.54 24.67
CA SER A 338 -13.40 21.85 24.94
C SER A 338 -12.40 21.17 23.98
N SER A 339 -12.84 20.31 23.06
CA SER A 339 -11.96 19.50 22.21
C SER A 339 -12.09 19.74 20.69
N TYR A 340 -12.98 20.63 20.25
CA TYR A 340 -13.19 20.93 18.83
C TYR A 340 -13.03 22.43 18.55
N ASP A 341 -11.93 22.81 17.91
CA ASP A 341 -11.70 24.15 17.40
C ASP A 341 -11.81 24.15 15.86
N TYR A 342 -12.88 24.73 15.32
CA TYR A 342 -13.13 24.75 13.87
C TYR A 342 -12.19 25.71 13.12
N LEU A 343 -11.66 26.74 13.79
CA LEU A 343 -10.64 27.63 13.20
C LEU A 343 -9.28 26.95 13.14
N SER A 344 -9.10 25.84 13.87
CA SER A 344 -7.86 25.05 13.85
C SER A 344 -7.75 24.09 12.66
N VAL A 345 -8.82 23.88 11.89
CA VAL A 345 -8.83 22.94 10.76
C VAL A 345 -7.91 23.42 9.64
N PHE A 346 -7.87 24.73 9.41
CA PHE A 346 -6.88 25.38 8.56
C PHE A 346 -5.73 25.90 9.41
N PRO A 347 -4.50 25.96 8.88
CA PRO A 347 -3.37 26.55 9.60
C PRO A 347 -3.65 27.99 10.05
N LEU A 348 -3.10 28.35 11.21
CA LEU A 348 -3.15 29.73 11.71
C LEU A 348 -2.65 30.72 10.65
N GLY A 349 -3.44 31.76 10.41
CA GLY A 349 -3.15 32.79 9.40
C GLY A 349 -3.69 32.51 8.00
N THR A 350 -4.43 31.43 7.78
CA THR A 350 -5.16 31.18 6.52
C THR A 350 -6.20 32.30 6.29
N THR A 351 -6.17 32.92 5.11
CA THR A 351 -7.07 34.03 4.73
C THR A 351 -8.30 33.54 3.94
N GLU A 352 -9.30 34.39 3.77
CA GLU A 352 -10.45 34.09 2.88
C GLU A 352 -10.00 33.88 1.43
N GLU A 353 -8.99 34.62 0.96
CA GLU A 353 -8.42 34.47 -0.38
C GLU A 353 -7.78 33.08 -0.57
N ASP A 354 -7.09 32.57 0.45
CA ASP A 354 -6.51 31.22 0.43
C ASP A 354 -7.60 30.15 0.36
N ILE A 355 -8.71 30.36 1.07
CA ILE A 355 -9.87 29.46 1.06
C ILE A 355 -10.52 29.45 -0.34
N GLU A 356 -10.76 30.62 -0.94
CA GLU A 356 -11.31 30.71 -2.31
C GLU A 356 -10.36 30.12 -3.36
N ALA A 357 -9.05 30.32 -3.21
CA ALA A 357 -8.05 29.67 -4.03
C ALA A 357 -8.11 28.14 -3.89
N TYR A 358 -8.26 27.63 -2.66
CA TYR A 358 -8.40 26.20 -2.43
C TYR A 358 -9.67 25.63 -3.07
N LYS A 359 -10.82 26.31 -2.96
CA LYS A 359 -12.05 25.93 -3.67
C LYS A 359 -11.82 25.78 -5.17
N ALA A 360 -11.18 26.78 -5.79
CA ALA A 360 -10.91 26.78 -7.22
C ALA A 360 -9.97 25.64 -7.66
N ILE A 361 -8.98 25.28 -6.83
CA ILE A 361 -8.08 24.14 -7.08
C ILE A 361 -8.86 22.83 -6.93
N LEU A 362 -9.65 22.68 -5.87
CA LEU A 362 -10.38 21.46 -5.57
C LEU A 362 -11.39 21.09 -6.66
N VAL A 363 -12.09 22.08 -7.23
CA VAL A 363 -13.02 21.88 -8.36
C VAL A 363 -12.29 21.30 -9.58
N LYS A 364 -11.04 21.72 -9.83
CA LYS A 364 -10.23 21.21 -10.95
C LYS A 364 -9.60 19.85 -10.64
N ASN A 365 -9.18 19.64 -9.40
CA ASN A 365 -8.50 18.44 -8.95
C ASN A 365 -9.06 17.97 -7.59
N PRO A 366 -10.05 17.07 -7.57
CA PRO A 366 -10.59 16.54 -6.31
C PRO A 366 -9.56 15.71 -5.52
N ASN A 367 -8.42 15.32 -6.13
CA ASN A 367 -7.37 14.55 -5.45
C ASN A 367 -6.52 15.39 -4.49
N VAL A 368 -6.80 16.69 -4.31
CA VAL A 368 -6.20 17.51 -3.23
C VAL A 368 -7.10 17.64 -2.01
N ALA A 369 -8.20 16.87 -1.96
CA ALA A 369 -9.09 16.84 -0.82
C ALA A 369 -8.42 16.21 0.42
N CYS A 370 -8.75 16.72 1.59
CA CYS A 370 -8.13 16.34 2.84
C CYS A 370 -9.10 15.67 3.83
N LEU A 371 -8.52 14.89 4.73
CA LEU A 371 -9.08 14.57 6.03
C LEU A 371 -8.40 15.42 7.09
N TYR A 372 -9.13 15.77 8.14
CA TYR A 372 -8.67 16.66 9.21
C TYR A 372 -8.80 15.96 10.55
N GLN A 373 -8.17 16.53 11.58
CA GLN A 373 -8.30 16.05 12.95
C GLN A 373 -9.79 15.93 13.33
N SER A 374 -10.16 14.82 13.95
CA SER A 374 -11.53 14.47 14.31
C SER A 374 -12.52 14.30 13.13
N LEU A 375 -12.05 14.52 11.90
CA LEU A 375 -12.78 14.35 10.65
C LEU A 375 -12.08 13.31 9.76
N GLY A 376 -11.70 12.19 10.36
CA GLY A 376 -11.22 11.00 9.69
C GLY A 376 -9.70 10.90 9.50
N ALA A 377 -8.91 11.93 9.87
CA ALA A 377 -7.46 11.88 9.72
C ALA A 377 -6.83 10.74 10.54
N GLU A 378 -7.20 10.62 11.82
CA GLU A 378 -6.71 9.60 12.74
C GLU A 378 -7.13 8.21 12.31
N ASP A 379 -8.39 8.09 11.83
CA ASP A 379 -8.94 6.86 11.30
C ASP A 379 -8.14 6.40 10.07
N TYR A 380 -7.82 7.32 9.15
CA TYR A 380 -7.00 7.02 7.98
C TYR A 380 -5.57 6.61 8.37
N LEU A 381 -4.92 7.31 9.30
CA LEU A 381 -3.56 6.97 9.72
C LEU A 381 -3.50 5.57 10.34
N ARG A 382 -4.49 5.20 11.16
CA ARG A 382 -4.55 3.86 11.75
C ARG A 382 -4.85 2.78 10.70
N ALA A 383 -5.78 3.02 9.80
CA ALA A 383 -6.07 2.11 8.70
C ALA A 383 -4.87 1.92 7.75
N MET A 384 -4.15 3.02 7.48
CA MET A 384 -2.92 3.00 6.68
C MET A 384 -1.85 2.13 7.35
N LYS A 385 -1.63 2.22 8.67
CA LYS A 385 -0.71 1.33 9.40
C LYS A 385 -1.07 -0.15 9.18
N PHE A 386 -2.36 -0.47 9.27
CA PHE A 386 -2.83 -1.85 9.06
C PHE A 386 -2.56 -2.32 7.61
N CYS A 387 -2.79 -1.46 6.61
CA CYS A 387 -2.42 -1.73 5.22
C CYS A 387 -0.89 -1.92 5.04
N GLN A 388 -0.06 -1.11 5.72
CA GLN A 388 1.39 -1.26 5.68
C GLN A 388 1.85 -2.57 6.30
N LEU A 389 1.26 -2.98 7.43
CA LEU A 389 1.51 -4.27 8.05
C LEU A 389 1.19 -5.41 7.09
N PHE A 390 0.01 -5.37 6.45
CA PHE A 390 -0.37 -6.38 5.46
C PHE A 390 0.56 -6.38 4.24
N ALA A 391 1.00 -5.22 3.76
CA ALA A 391 1.95 -5.14 2.65
C ALA A 391 3.30 -5.78 2.98
N LYS A 392 3.82 -5.54 4.19
CA LYS A 392 5.06 -6.17 4.69
C LYS A 392 4.90 -7.68 4.83
N LEU A 393 3.80 -8.13 5.43
CA LEU A 393 3.45 -9.55 5.52
C LEU A 393 3.35 -10.19 4.12
N ASN A 394 2.72 -9.52 3.16
CA ASN A 394 2.59 -10.01 1.80
C ASN A 394 3.96 -10.28 1.15
N ARG A 395 4.89 -9.32 1.26
CA ARG A 395 6.27 -9.48 0.76
C ARG A 395 7.04 -10.57 1.50
N LEU A 396 6.87 -10.67 2.82
CA LEU A 396 7.46 -11.73 3.64
C LEU A 396 7.01 -13.11 3.18
N VAL A 397 5.71 -13.31 2.97
CA VAL A 397 5.14 -14.58 2.51
C VAL A 397 5.70 -14.96 1.14
N ILE A 398 5.76 -14.02 0.18
CA ILE A 398 6.34 -14.26 -1.14
C ILE A 398 7.80 -14.72 -1.01
N ALA A 399 8.62 -13.96 -0.30
CA ALA A 399 10.03 -14.26 -0.12
C ALA A 399 10.26 -15.60 0.62
N PHE A 400 9.45 -15.89 1.63
CA PHE A 400 9.53 -17.14 2.40
C PHE A 400 9.12 -18.36 1.57
N ASN A 401 8.09 -18.24 0.74
CA ASN A 401 7.66 -19.32 -0.15
C ASN A 401 8.74 -19.66 -1.19
N ILE A 402 9.37 -18.63 -1.79
CA ILE A 402 10.50 -18.81 -2.71
C ILE A 402 11.65 -19.52 -2.01
N TYR A 403 12.04 -19.05 -0.82
CA TYR A 403 13.12 -19.66 -0.05
C TYR A 403 12.83 -21.13 0.32
N CYS A 404 11.61 -21.44 0.77
CA CYS A 404 11.22 -22.81 1.13
C CYS A 404 11.38 -23.74 -0.08
N SER A 405 10.81 -23.37 -1.23
CA SER A 405 10.88 -24.20 -2.43
C SER A 405 12.31 -24.35 -2.97
N LEU A 406 13.14 -23.30 -2.92
CA LEU A 406 14.58 -23.41 -3.25
C LEU A 406 15.32 -24.33 -2.29
N SER A 407 14.89 -24.40 -1.02
CA SER A 407 15.45 -25.28 0.00
C SER A 407 14.89 -26.71 -0.05
N GLY A 408 14.04 -27.04 -1.04
CA GLY A 408 13.38 -28.34 -1.16
C GLY A 408 12.25 -28.56 -0.16
N ILE A 409 11.77 -27.50 0.51
CA ILE A 409 10.65 -27.55 1.45
C ILE A 409 9.36 -27.27 0.68
N PRO A 410 8.41 -28.21 0.63
CA PRO A 410 7.15 -28.00 -0.09
C PRO A 410 6.33 -26.88 0.55
N VAL A 411 5.83 -25.94 -0.25
CA VAL A 411 4.92 -24.88 0.19
C VAL A 411 3.46 -25.25 -0.05
N GLN A 412 3.20 -26.02 -1.11
CA GLN A 412 1.89 -26.39 -1.65
C GLN A 412 1.21 -27.52 -0.85
N ALA A 413 0.64 -28.54 -1.49
CA ALA A 413 0.01 -29.65 -0.77
C ALA A 413 1.05 -30.50 0.00
N ARG A 414 0.69 -30.95 1.22
CA ARG A 414 1.60 -31.54 2.21
C ARG A 414 2.80 -30.63 2.49
N GLY A 415 2.53 -29.32 2.46
CA GLY A 415 3.52 -28.27 2.57
C GLY A 415 3.77 -27.83 4.00
N ILE A 416 4.71 -26.90 4.18
CA ILE A 416 5.13 -26.37 5.49
C ILE A 416 3.99 -25.89 6.38
N TRP A 417 2.85 -25.50 5.79
CA TRP A 417 1.68 -24.97 6.50
C TRP A 417 0.58 -26.01 6.77
N ASP A 418 0.76 -27.26 6.34
CA ASP A 418 -0.22 -28.32 6.57
C ASP A 418 0.01 -29.01 7.93
N ASP A 419 -1.05 -29.68 8.41
CA ASP A 419 -1.12 -30.22 9.78
C ASP A 419 -0.15 -31.37 10.02
N ASP A 420 0.13 -32.15 8.98
CA ASP A 420 1.02 -33.31 8.97
C ASP A 420 2.49 -32.93 8.74
N PHE A 421 2.80 -31.66 8.48
CA PHE A 421 4.17 -31.21 8.29
C PHE A 421 4.93 -31.07 9.61
N ASP A 422 6.18 -31.57 9.62
CA ASP A 422 7.05 -31.61 10.78
C ASP A 422 7.24 -30.20 11.42
N PRO A 423 6.79 -30.00 12.67
CA PRO A 423 6.92 -28.70 13.35
C PRO A 423 8.36 -28.26 13.59
N GLY A 424 9.29 -29.19 13.78
CA GLY A 424 10.72 -28.92 13.98
C GLY A 424 11.37 -28.39 12.70
N ILE A 425 11.08 -29.02 11.56
CA ILE A 425 11.54 -28.53 10.24
C ILE A 425 10.97 -27.13 9.96
N ARG A 426 9.69 -26.92 10.26
CA ARG A 426 9.04 -25.59 10.11
C ARG A 426 9.75 -24.51 10.93
N ALA A 427 9.96 -24.78 12.21
CA ALA A 427 10.63 -23.83 13.11
C ALA A 427 12.06 -23.53 12.64
N GLN A 428 12.80 -24.55 12.22
CA GLN A 428 14.16 -24.38 11.70
C GLN A 428 14.18 -23.57 10.40
N ALA A 429 13.25 -23.80 9.47
CA ALA A 429 13.17 -23.07 8.22
C ALA A 429 12.93 -21.57 8.46
N ILE A 430 12.01 -21.24 9.37
CA ILE A 430 11.71 -19.85 9.77
C ILE A 430 12.93 -19.21 10.44
N ALA A 431 13.57 -19.90 11.39
CA ALA A 431 14.76 -19.39 12.07
C ALA A 431 15.89 -19.11 11.07
N THR A 432 16.22 -20.06 10.20
CA THR A 432 17.25 -19.85 9.17
C THR A 432 16.91 -18.67 8.27
N PHE A 433 15.67 -18.57 7.79
CA PHE A 433 15.23 -17.46 6.94
C PHE A 433 15.34 -16.11 7.64
N MET A 434 14.91 -16.02 8.91
CA MET A 434 14.78 -14.76 9.64
C MET A 434 16.06 -14.33 10.38
N ASP A 435 16.94 -15.25 10.76
CA ASP A 435 18.13 -14.98 11.57
C ASP A 435 19.41 -14.97 10.74
N SER A 436 19.46 -15.69 9.62
CA SER A 436 20.69 -15.89 8.86
C SER A 436 20.76 -15.09 7.56
N LEU A 437 19.63 -14.53 7.11
CA LEU A 437 19.57 -13.74 5.88
C LEU A 437 19.61 -12.25 6.17
N PHE A 438 20.45 -11.54 5.42
CA PHE A 438 20.30 -10.10 5.31
C PHE A 438 18.95 -9.82 4.67
N TYR A 439 18.18 -8.91 5.28
CA TYR A 439 16.96 -8.39 4.70
C TYR A 439 16.83 -6.89 4.96
N THR A 440 16.13 -6.21 4.06
CA THR A 440 15.70 -4.82 4.25
C THR A 440 14.33 -4.61 3.63
N ASP A 441 13.55 -3.68 4.17
CA ASP A 441 12.22 -3.32 3.68
C ASP A 441 12.14 -1.81 3.41
N CYS A 442 11.92 -1.43 2.15
CA CYS A 442 11.86 -0.04 1.70
C CYS A 442 10.47 0.27 1.13
N ILE A 443 9.59 0.84 1.95
CA ILE A 443 8.26 1.30 1.52
C ILE A 443 8.31 2.70 0.90
N HIS A 444 7.45 2.97 -0.09
CA HIS A 444 7.47 4.23 -0.85
C HIS A 444 6.12 4.94 -1.05
N ASN A 445 5.03 4.38 -0.52
CA ASN A 445 3.71 5.03 -0.47
C ASN A 445 3.14 4.98 0.94
N TYR A 446 3.38 6.02 1.74
CA TYR A 446 2.95 6.04 3.14
C TYR A 446 3.13 7.42 3.80
N ILE A 447 2.58 7.54 5.00
CA ILE A 447 2.85 8.64 5.93
C ILE A 447 3.68 8.10 7.08
N ASP A 448 4.85 8.68 7.29
CA ASP A 448 5.69 8.39 8.44
C ASP A 448 5.17 9.18 9.64
N LEU A 449 4.63 8.48 10.64
CA LEU A 449 4.01 9.11 11.79
C LEU A 449 5.02 9.61 12.82
N GLN A 450 6.23 9.06 12.81
CA GLN A 450 7.28 9.49 13.72
C GLN A 450 7.87 10.81 13.24
N SER A 451 8.22 10.88 11.95
CA SER A 451 8.79 12.10 11.36
C SER A 451 7.72 13.08 10.85
N LYS A 452 6.45 12.69 10.87
CA LYS A 452 5.31 13.40 10.26
C LYS A 452 5.52 13.77 8.78
N ILE A 453 6.08 12.85 7.98
CA ILE A 453 6.36 13.10 6.55
C ILE A 453 5.47 12.23 5.67
N MET A 454 4.77 12.85 4.72
CA MET A 454 4.06 12.17 3.64
C MET A 454 5.03 11.81 2.51
N ARG A 455 4.93 10.60 1.97
CA ARG A 455 5.76 10.10 0.86
C ARG A 455 4.92 9.39 -0.19
N LYS A 456 5.09 9.80 -1.45
CA LYS A 456 4.48 9.16 -2.64
C LYS A 456 5.54 8.89 -3.68
N GLY A 457 5.84 7.62 -3.92
CA GLY A 457 6.98 7.21 -4.75
C GLY A 457 8.28 7.80 -4.26
N SER A 458 8.50 7.80 -2.95
CA SER A 458 9.74 8.26 -2.33
C SER A 458 9.98 7.50 -1.03
N ILE A 459 11.24 7.28 -0.66
CA ILE A 459 11.63 6.44 0.48
C ILE A 459 12.29 7.28 1.57
N ARG A 460 12.19 6.84 2.83
CA ARG A 460 12.97 7.43 3.93
C ARG A 460 14.46 7.26 3.68
N ALA A 461 15.24 8.28 3.97
CA ALA A 461 16.69 8.34 3.83
C ALA A 461 17.32 9.02 5.06
N ASN A 462 17.03 8.48 6.26
CA ASN A 462 17.72 8.91 7.46
C ASN A 462 19.20 8.55 7.36
N LYS A 463 20.02 9.16 8.22
CA LYS A 463 21.44 8.85 8.27
C LYS A 463 21.62 7.35 8.54
N ASP A 464 22.43 6.72 7.70
CA ASP A 464 22.77 5.30 7.77
C ASP A 464 21.65 4.30 7.40
N ASP A 465 20.45 4.75 7.02
CA ASP A 465 19.41 3.87 6.44
C ASP A 465 19.97 3.16 5.19
N ILE A 466 19.76 1.85 5.06
CA ILE A 466 20.04 1.12 3.82
C ILE A 466 18.85 1.29 2.87
N LEU A 467 19.13 1.81 1.68
CA LEU A 467 18.14 2.17 0.69
C LEU A 467 18.24 1.24 -0.51
N ILE A 468 17.09 0.78 -1.00
CA ILE A 468 16.95 -0.04 -2.19
C ILE A 468 16.19 0.79 -3.23
N ILE A 469 16.86 1.18 -4.30
CA ILE A 469 16.30 2.04 -5.35
C ILE A 469 16.30 1.26 -6.68
N PRO A 470 15.19 0.56 -7.03
CA PRO A 470 15.06 -0.16 -8.29
C PRO A 470 15.02 0.77 -9.50
N MET A 471 15.76 0.43 -10.56
CA MET A 471 15.83 1.24 -11.76
C MET A 471 14.77 0.81 -12.78
N ASN A 472 15.11 -0.15 -13.62
CA ASN A 472 14.21 -0.83 -14.55
C ASN A 472 14.67 -2.29 -14.63
N MET A 473 13.90 -3.12 -15.33
CA MET A 473 14.16 -4.55 -15.46
C MET A 473 15.53 -4.93 -16.07
N ARG A 474 16.27 -4.00 -16.68
CA ARG A 474 17.62 -4.22 -17.20
C ARG A 474 18.71 -3.74 -16.24
N ASP A 475 18.50 -2.57 -15.66
CA ASP A 475 19.59 -1.83 -15.01
C ASP A 475 19.76 -2.14 -13.51
N GLY A 476 18.83 -2.93 -12.94
CA GLY A 476 18.89 -3.48 -11.59
C GLY A 476 18.63 -2.45 -10.50
N ILE A 477 19.37 -2.60 -9.39
CA ILE A 477 19.11 -1.87 -8.16
C ILE A 477 20.34 -1.07 -7.74
N LEU A 478 20.11 0.18 -7.31
CA LEU A 478 21.10 0.93 -6.55
C LEU A 478 20.90 0.64 -5.06
N VAL A 479 21.97 0.20 -4.40
CA VAL A 479 22.02 0.09 -2.96
C VAL A 479 22.73 1.31 -2.43
N CYS A 480 22.05 2.07 -1.58
CA CYS A 480 22.56 3.33 -1.06
C CYS A 480 22.51 3.36 0.46
N LYS A 481 23.30 4.27 1.04
CA LYS A 481 23.25 4.64 2.45
C LYS A 481 22.69 6.06 2.58
N GLY A 482 21.63 6.25 3.36
CA GLY A 482 21.01 7.54 3.57
C GLY A 482 21.91 8.53 4.30
N LEU A 483 21.84 9.81 3.93
CA LEU A 483 22.62 10.88 4.55
C LEU A 483 21.87 11.58 5.69
N GLY A 484 20.54 11.40 5.79
CA GLY A 484 19.72 12.10 6.78
C GLY A 484 19.64 13.60 6.52
N ASN A 485 19.64 14.02 5.24
CA ASN A 485 19.66 15.42 4.88
C ASN A 485 18.28 16.09 5.10
N PRO A 486 18.15 17.06 6.04
CA PRO A 486 16.88 17.74 6.30
C PRO A 486 16.39 18.57 5.11
N ASP A 487 17.30 19.07 4.26
CA ASP A 487 16.91 19.78 3.04
C ASP A 487 16.16 18.89 2.05
N TRP A 488 16.24 17.57 2.20
CA TRP A 488 15.54 16.56 1.41
C TRP A 488 14.36 15.95 2.15
N ASN A 489 13.94 16.50 3.30
CA ASN A 489 13.01 15.86 4.23
C ASN A 489 13.46 14.44 4.62
N CYS A 490 14.78 14.20 4.71
CA CYS A 490 15.38 12.88 4.88
C CYS A 490 14.72 11.84 3.95
N THR A 491 14.62 12.17 2.66
CA THR A 491 13.91 11.37 1.65
C THR A 491 14.76 11.19 0.39
N ALA A 492 14.68 10.02 -0.21
CA ALA A 492 15.34 9.64 -1.47
C ALA A 492 14.31 9.19 -2.51
N PRO A 493 14.67 9.15 -3.81
CA PRO A 493 13.80 8.56 -4.83
C PRO A 493 13.54 7.08 -4.54
N HIS A 494 12.38 6.59 -4.99
CA HIS A 494 12.01 5.18 -4.84
C HIS A 494 12.44 4.32 -6.04
N GLY A 495 12.77 4.95 -7.17
CA GLY A 495 13.18 4.21 -8.36
C GLY A 495 13.71 5.10 -9.48
N ALA A 496 13.62 4.63 -10.73
CA ALA A 496 13.98 5.43 -11.90
C ALA A 496 12.93 6.50 -12.26
N GLY A 497 11.64 6.21 -12.02
CA GLY A 497 10.55 7.07 -12.47
C GLY A 497 10.30 6.98 -13.97
N ARG A 498 9.04 7.10 -14.37
CA ARG A 498 8.64 6.91 -15.77
C ARG A 498 8.89 8.17 -16.59
N ILE A 499 9.19 8.01 -17.87
CA ILE A 499 9.23 9.11 -18.86
C ILE A 499 8.00 9.13 -19.76
N MET A 500 7.16 8.09 -19.69
CA MET A 500 5.92 7.99 -20.44
C MET A 500 4.87 7.14 -19.71
N SER A 501 3.60 7.39 -20.04
CA SER A 501 2.48 6.60 -19.50
C SER A 501 2.54 5.15 -19.99
N ARG A 502 1.88 4.25 -19.26
CA ARG A 502 1.77 2.83 -19.66
C ARG A 502 1.14 2.66 -21.05
N ILE A 503 0.12 3.45 -21.35
CA ILE A 503 -0.57 3.44 -22.64
C ILE A 503 0.36 3.94 -23.75
N ALA A 504 1.15 5.00 -23.48
CA ALA A 504 2.12 5.50 -24.45
C ALA A 504 3.20 4.45 -24.73
N ALA A 505 3.77 3.84 -23.69
CA ALA A 505 4.77 2.78 -23.80
C ALA A 505 4.27 1.61 -24.67
N LYS A 506 3.07 1.08 -24.40
CA LYS A 506 2.45 0.01 -25.21
C LYS A 506 2.22 0.38 -26.68
N ARG A 507 2.13 1.68 -26.99
CA ARG A 507 1.93 2.16 -28.37
C ARG A 507 3.25 2.41 -29.11
N SER A 508 4.30 2.82 -28.40
CA SER A 508 5.55 3.32 -29.00
C SER A 508 6.71 2.34 -28.94
N ILE A 509 6.77 1.47 -27.93
CA ILE A 509 7.87 0.53 -27.74
C ILE A 509 7.51 -0.82 -28.37
N LYS A 510 8.47 -1.40 -29.10
CA LYS A 510 8.33 -2.70 -29.76
C LYS A 510 8.86 -3.82 -28.87
N LEU A 511 8.16 -4.96 -28.82
CA LEU A 511 8.55 -6.11 -28.01
C LEU A 511 9.97 -6.61 -28.37
N GLU A 512 10.33 -6.60 -29.65
CA GLU A 512 11.64 -7.03 -30.12
C GLU A 512 12.76 -6.17 -29.55
N THR A 513 12.49 -4.87 -29.34
CA THR A 513 13.44 -3.96 -28.68
C THR A 513 13.61 -4.32 -27.21
N VAL A 514 12.52 -4.64 -26.52
CA VAL A 514 12.58 -5.07 -25.11
C VAL A 514 13.36 -6.38 -24.97
N ILE A 515 13.11 -7.36 -25.84
CA ILE A 515 13.84 -8.64 -25.86
C ILE A 515 15.34 -8.40 -26.09
N GLU A 516 15.70 -7.53 -27.03
CA GLU A 516 17.10 -7.16 -27.29
C GLU A 516 17.75 -6.50 -26.05
N GLN A 517 17.06 -5.55 -25.41
CA GLN A 517 17.56 -4.86 -24.23
C GLN A 517 17.75 -5.76 -23.02
N MET A 518 16.98 -6.85 -22.95
CA MET A 518 17.00 -7.82 -21.85
C MET A 518 17.96 -8.98 -22.10
N LYS A 519 18.73 -8.98 -23.19
CA LYS A 519 19.74 -10.02 -23.45
C LYS A 519 20.71 -10.16 -22.28
N GLY A 520 20.88 -11.41 -21.83
CA GLY A 520 21.72 -11.75 -20.67
C GLY A 520 20.95 -11.80 -19.34
N ILE A 521 19.67 -11.43 -19.32
CA ILE A 521 18.79 -11.52 -18.16
C ILE A 521 17.71 -12.55 -18.46
N TYR A 522 17.61 -13.60 -17.66
CA TYR A 522 16.61 -14.64 -17.87
C TYR A 522 15.21 -14.11 -17.49
N SER A 523 14.24 -14.22 -18.38
CA SER A 523 12.84 -13.90 -18.07
C SER A 523 11.91 -14.58 -19.07
N THR A 524 10.94 -15.34 -18.56
CA THR A 524 9.84 -15.92 -19.35
C THR A 524 8.66 -14.96 -19.54
N CYS A 525 8.72 -13.78 -18.90
CA CYS A 525 7.67 -12.76 -18.93
C CYS A 525 7.76 -11.77 -20.11
N LEU A 526 8.71 -11.92 -21.06
CA LEU A 526 8.92 -10.96 -22.15
C LEU A 526 7.83 -11.07 -23.23
N GLN A 527 6.64 -10.55 -22.92
CA GLN A 527 5.43 -10.58 -23.75
C GLN A 527 4.84 -9.16 -23.92
N GLN A 528 3.77 -9.02 -24.72
CA GLN A 528 3.15 -7.73 -25.03
C GLN A 528 2.69 -6.97 -23.77
N GLU A 529 2.29 -7.73 -22.76
CA GLU A 529 1.77 -7.24 -21.49
C GLU A 529 2.82 -6.49 -20.67
N VAL A 530 4.12 -6.78 -20.87
CA VAL A 530 5.25 -6.23 -20.10
C VAL A 530 5.89 -5.01 -20.78
N ILE A 531 5.45 -4.65 -21.99
CA ILE A 531 6.00 -3.50 -22.74
C ILE A 531 5.88 -2.19 -21.96
N ASP A 532 4.83 -2.01 -21.15
CA ASP A 532 4.71 -0.82 -20.31
C ASP A 532 5.74 -0.76 -19.19
N GLU A 533 6.47 -1.84 -18.92
CA GLU A 533 7.53 -1.89 -17.90
C GLU A 533 8.93 -1.99 -18.53
N ALA A 534 9.03 -1.81 -19.85
CA ALA A 534 10.29 -1.83 -20.60
C ALA A 534 11.31 -0.78 -20.11
N PRO A 535 12.63 -1.01 -20.26
CA PRO A 535 13.67 -0.06 -19.86
C PRO A 535 13.47 1.35 -20.42
N ASP A 536 13.04 1.49 -21.67
CA ASP A 536 12.81 2.78 -22.33
C ASP A 536 11.57 3.53 -21.80
N ALA A 537 10.72 2.89 -20.99
CA ALA A 537 9.62 3.59 -20.33
C ALA A 537 10.08 4.39 -19.09
N TYR A 538 11.33 4.20 -18.67
CA TYR A 538 11.92 4.73 -17.44
C TYR A 538 13.09 5.68 -17.71
N LYS A 539 13.37 6.56 -16.74
CA LYS A 539 14.57 7.41 -16.79
C LYS A 539 15.84 6.54 -16.71
N PRO A 540 16.93 6.94 -17.38
CA PRO A 540 18.18 6.19 -17.31
C PRO A 540 18.82 6.30 -15.92
N VAL A 541 19.57 5.27 -15.51
CA VAL A 541 20.29 5.25 -14.21
C VAL A 541 21.23 6.44 -14.04
N ALA A 542 21.87 6.89 -15.12
CA ALA A 542 22.73 8.07 -15.12
C ALA A 542 22.00 9.34 -14.64
N HIS A 543 20.71 9.47 -14.97
CA HIS A 543 19.89 10.58 -14.49
C HIS A 543 19.71 10.53 -12.97
N ILE A 544 19.40 9.37 -12.41
CA ILE A 544 19.20 9.23 -10.97
C ILE A 544 20.51 9.40 -10.21
N THR A 545 21.56 8.68 -10.60
CA THR A 545 22.87 8.69 -9.92
C THR A 545 23.52 10.09 -9.87
N LYS A 546 23.33 10.90 -10.91
CA LYS A 546 23.79 12.31 -10.95
C LYS A 546 23.11 13.19 -9.90
N HIS A 547 21.86 12.90 -9.53
CA HIS A 547 21.01 13.82 -8.75
C HIS A 547 20.74 13.37 -7.31
N ILE A 548 21.09 12.14 -6.91
CA ILE A 548 20.82 11.64 -5.54
C ILE A 548 21.92 11.91 -4.52
N GLN A 549 23.05 12.49 -4.94
CA GLN A 549 24.24 12.68 -4.08
C GLN A 549 23.96 13.53 -2.82
N GLY A 550 22.94 14.39 -2.87
CA GLY A 550 22.52 15.19 -1.72
C GLY A 550 21.73 14.43 -0.65
N THR A 551 21.20 13.24 -0.97
CA THR A 551 20.32 12.47 -0.05
C THR A 551 20.90 11.11 0.33
N CYS A 552 21.68 10.47 -0.54
CA CYS A 552 22.28 9.17 -0.25
C CYS A 552 23.62 8.97 -0.97
N THR A 553 24.44 8.06 -0.42
CA THR A 553 25.68 7.58 -1.05
C THR A 553 25.45 6.20 -1.64
N ILE A 554 25.79 6.00 -2.91
CA ILE A 554 25.70 4.68 -3.56
C ILE A 554 26.83 3.80 -3.01
N ILE A 555 26.48 2.66 -2.41
CA ILE A 555 27.44 1.70 -1.85
C ILE A 555 27.60 0.46 -2.73
N ASP A 556 26.56 0.10 -3.49
CA ASP A 556 26.64 -0.96 -4.50
C ASP A 556 25.62 -0.75 -5.63
N GLN A 557 25.81 -1.46 -6.74
CA GLN A 557 24.81 -1.60 -7.79
C GLN A 557 24.67 -3.08 -8.11
N TRP A 558 23.48 -3.62 -7.86
CA TRP A 558 23.16 -5.00 -8.19
C TRP A 558 22.64 -5.10 -9.61
N LYS A 559 23.00 -6.19 -10.28
CA LYS A 559 22.64 -6.45 -11.67
C LYS A 559 21.65 -7.60 -11.76
N PRO A 560 20.58 -7.47 -12.55
CA PRO A 560 19.61 -8.52 -12.67
C PRO A 560 20.18 -9.68 -13.46
N LEU A 561 19.96 -10.87 -12.94
CA LEU A 561 20.21 -12.14 -13.63
C LEU A 561 18.92 -12.78 -14.08
N TRP A 562 17.83 -12.55 -13.34
CA TRP A 562 16.52 -13.10 -13.64
C TRP A 562 15.40 -12.17 -13.20
N ASN A 563 14.30 -12.14 -13.96
CA ASN A 563 13.17 -11.25 -13.75
C ASN A 563 11.82 -11.95 -13.93
N PHE A 564 10.88 -11.66 -13.02
CA PHE A 564 9.49 -12.09 -13.08
C PHE A 564 8.55 -10.92 -12.82
N LYS A 565 7.60 -10.71 -13.73
CA LYS A 565 6.68 -9.56 -13.69
C LYS A 565 5.24 -10.03 -13.49
N GLY A 566 4.50 -9.22 -12.74
CA GLY A 566 3.07 -9.37 -12.61
C GLY A 566 2.31 -9.05 -13.90
N MET A 567 1.90 -10.06 -14.68
CA MET A 567 1.20 -9.85 -15.95
C MET A 567 -0.32 -9.78 -15.78
N ASP A 568 -0.96 -8.76 -16.37
CA ASP A 568 -2.42 -8.72 -16.54
C ASP A 568 -2.77 -9.49 -17.83
N CYS A 569 -3.11 -10.78 -17.73
CA CYS A 569 -3.48 -11.55 -18.92
C CYS A 569 -4.85 -11.10 -19.45
N VAL A 570 -4.87 -10.58 -20.68
CA VAL A 570 -6.10 -10.43 -21.47
C VAL A 570 -6.28 -11.71 -22.27
N PHE A 571 -7.37 -12.45 -22.03
CA PHE A 571 -7.72 -13.56 -22.92
C PHE A 571 -8.28 -13.01 -24.23
N GLU A 572 -7.63 -13.33 -25.35
CA GLU A 572 -8.29 -13.33 -26.65
C GLU A 572 -9.44 -14.33 -26.58
N SER A 573 -10.68 -13.84 -26.65
CA SER A 573 -11.79 -14.71 -26.99
C SER A 573 -11.50 -15.27 -28.38
N LYS A 574 -11.06 -16.53 -28.48
CA LYS A 574 -11.22 -17.28 -29.72
C LYS A 574 -12.71 -17.18 -30.06
N LYS A 575 -13.03 -16.36 -31.07
CA LYS A 575 -14.27 -16.55 -31.83
C LYS A 575 -14.11 -17.93 -32.44
N GLU A 576 -14.70 -18.94 -31.81
CA GLU A 576 -15.05 -20.15 -32.51
C GLU A 576 -15.85 -19.72 -33.73
N GLY A 577 -15.32 -20.05 -34.90
CA GLY A 577 -16.00 -19.83 -36.16
C GLY A 577 -17.34 -20.54 -36.09
N ASN A 578 -18.42 -19.75 -36.20
CA ASN A 578 -19.68 -20.27 -36.67
C ASN A 578 -19.48 -20.64 -38.14
N ASP A 579 -19.09 -21.88 -38.39
CA ASP A 579 -19.52 -22.57 -39.60
C ASP A 579 -21.06 -22.63 -39.59
N ASN A 580 -21.64 -22.37 -40.76
CA ASN A 580 -23.06 -22.36 -41.15
C ASN A 580 -23.77 -20.99 -41.10
N MET A 581 -23.81 -20.28 -42.24
CA MET A 581 -24.96 -20.30 -43.16
C MET A 581 -24.74 -19.31 -44.33
N HIS A 582 -24.84 -19.87 -45.54
CA HIS A 582 -24.93 -19.28 -46.89
C HIS A 582 -23.65 -18.85 -47.61
#